data_AF-A0A445A1W7-F1
#
_entry.id   AF-A0A445A1W7-F1
#
_cell.length_a   1.000
_cell.length_b   1.000
_cell.length_c   1.000
_cell.angle_alpha   90.00
_cell.angle_beta   90.00
_cell.angle_gamma   90.00
#
_symmetry.space_group_name_H-M   'P 1'
#
loop_
_entity.id
_entity.type
_entity.pdbx_description
1 polymer ?
#
loop_
_entity_poly.entity_id
_entity_poly.type
_entity_poly.pdbx_seq_one_letter_code
_entity_poly.pdbx_strand_id
1 'polypeptide(L)'
;MLKQNRELSISMHRTIENNEEARIRPSKTYQSFVAAAGGYFELNFIEKDVRNYITREVRNVSQLEDAKEFEKYLLRMKEKNPNFFFELELKVDQSIKITF
;
A
#
# COMPACT_ATOMS: atom_id res chain seq x y z
N MET A 1 -5.02 -0.51 -27.29
CA MET A 1 -3.77 -0.75 -26.54
C MET A 1 -3.97 -1.99 -25.68
N LEU A 2 -3.28 -3.08 -26.01
CA LEU A 2 -3.37 -4.32 -25.22
C LEU A 2 -2.74 -4.07 -23.86
N LYS A 3 -3.55 -4.07 -22.79
CA LYS A 3 -3.05 -4.34 -21.44
C LYS A 3 -2.47 -5.75 -21.49
N GLN A 4 -1.16 -5.86 -21.70
CA GLN A 4 -0.47 -7.08 -21.28
C GLN A 4 -0.69 -7.18 -19.78
N ASN A 5 -1.30 -8.27 -19.31
CA ASN A 5 -1.30 -8.62 -17.90
C ASN A 5 0.16 -8.87 -17.51
N ARG A 6 0.83 -7.82 -17.04
CA ARG A 6 2.17 -7.88 -16.45
C ARG A 6 2.00 -8.40 -15.03
N GLU A 7 1.74 -9.70 -14.92
CA GLU A 7 1.51 -10.34 -13.63
C GLU A 7 2.86 -10.51 -12.92
N LEU A 8 2.95 -9.86 -11.75
CA LEU A 8 3.98 -10.16 -10.78
C LEU A 8 3.64 -11.52 -10.15
N SER A 9 4.64 -12.37 -9.96
CA SER A 9 4.42 -13.62 -9.25
C SER A 9 4.20 -13.37 -7.75
N ILE A 10 3.62 -14.33 -7.03
CA ILE A 10 3.43 -14.25 -5.58
C ILE A 10 4.76 -14.02 -4.83
N SER A 11 5.86 -14.63 -5.29
CA SER A 11 7.17 -14.41 -4.67
C SER A 11 7.69 -12.99 -4.89
N MET A 12 7.41 -12.40 -6.06
CA MET A 12 7.76 -11.01 -6.34
C MET A 12 6.93 -10.04 -5.53
N HIS A 13 5.63 -10.30 -5.34
CA HIS A 13 4.77 -9.53 -4.46
C HIS A 13 5.34 -9.46 -3.04
N ARG A 14 5.64 -10.60 -2.42
CA ARG A 14 6.28 -10.65 -1.09
C ARG A 14 7.60 -9.90 -1.04
N THR A 15 8.42 -10.00 -2.09
CA THR A 15 9.70 -9.29 -2.13
C THR A 15 9.49 -7.78 -2.20
N ILE A 16 8.48 -7.31 -2.95
CA ILE A 16 8.14 -5.89 -3.02
C ILE A 16 7.58 -5.38 -1.69
N GLU A 17 6.68 -6.14 -1.06
CA GLU A 17 6.10 -5.84 0.26
C GLU A 17 7.20 -5.70 1.33
N ASN A 18 8.09 -6.70 1.45
CA ASN A 18 9.20 -6.67 2.40
C ASN A 18 10.14 -5.48 2.16
N ASN A 19 10.40 -5.15 0.89
CA ASN A 19 11.26 -4.03 0.54
C ASN A 19 10.58 -2.69 0.82
N GLU A 20 9.27 -2.56 0.65
CA GLU A 20 8.51 -1.37 1.03
C GLU A 20 8.51 -1.19 2.55
N GLU A 21 8.32 -2.27 3.31
CA GLU A 21 8.42 -2.27 4.78
C GLU A 21 9.81 -1.83 5.24
N ALA A 22 10.87 -2.33 4.59
CA ALA A 22 12.25 -1.91 4.81
C ALA A 22 12.58 -0.52 4.25
N ARG A 23 11.60 0.20 3.67
CA ARG A 23 11.74 1.52 3.04
C ARG A 23 12.80 1.57 1.93
N ILE A 24 13.01 0.45 1.25
CA ILE A 24 13.88 0.36 0.07
C ILE A 24 13.18 1.04 -1.10
N ARG A 25 13.92 1.87 -1.82
CA ARG A 25 13.36 2.61 -2.97
C ARG A 25 12.86 1.64 -4.04
N PRO A 26 11.68 1.90 -4.66
CA PRO A 26 11.15 1.04 -5.72
C PRO A 26 12.12 0.81 -6.89
N SER A 27 12.96 1.81 -7.22
CA SER A 27 14.01 1.68 -8.23
C SER A 27 15.07 0.64 -7.89
N LYS A 28 15.41 0.50 -6.60
CA LYS A 28 16.36 -0.51 -6.10
C LYS A 28 15.74 -1.89 -6.07
N THR A 29 14.48 -2.00 -5.68
CA THR A 29 13.71 -3.24 -5.78
C THR A 29 13.65 -3.73 -7.22
N TYR A 30 13.30 -2.86 -8.17
CA TYR A 30 13.31 -3.20 -9.60
C TYR A 30 14.69 -3.65 -10.09
N GLN A 31 15.75 -2.91 -9.73
CA GLN A 31 17.13 -3.30 -10.07
C GLN A 31 17.52 -4.68 -9.54
N SER A 32 17.07 -5.06 -8.34
CA SER A 32 17.32 -6.39 -7.78
C SER A 32 16.67 -7.51 -8.60
N PHE A 33 15.45 -7.28 -9.11
CA PHE A 33 14.80 -8.24 -10.01
C PHE A 33 15.52 -8.34 -11.35
N VAL A 34 15.98 -7.21 -11.90
CA VAL A 34 16.75 -7.20 -13.16
C VAL A 34 18.04 -7.99 -12.99
N ALA A 35 18.75 -7.80 -11.88
CA ALA A 35 19.97 -8.54 -11.57
C ALA A 35 19.70 -10.05 -11.41
N ALA A 36 18.61 -10.43 -10.74
CA ALA A 36 18.24 -11.82 -10.55
C ALA A 36 17.79 -12.52 -11.84
N ALA A 37 17.12 -11.80 -12.74
CA ALA A 37 16.66 -12.32 -14.04
C ALA A 37 17.78 -12.34 -15.11
N GLY A 38 18.93 -11.71 -14.84
CA GLY A 38 20.04 -11.64 -15.80
C GLY A 38 19.90 -10.53 -16.85
N GLY A 39 18.90 -9.66 -16.73
CA GLY A 39 18.71 -8.54 -17.64
C GLY A 39 17.31 -7.94 -17.61
N TYR A 40 17.16 -6.78 -18.27
CA TYR A 40 15.88 -6.07 -18.35
C TYR A 40 14.87 -6.77 -19.26
N PHE A 41 15.34 -7.44 -20.31
CA PHE A 41 14.48 -8.11 -21.31
C PHE A 41 13.85 -9.41 -20.78
N GLU A 42 14.41 -9.98 -19.72
CA GLU A 42 13.93 -11.20 -19.07
C GLU A 42 12.76 -10.94 -18.09
N LEU A 43 12.46 -9.66 -17.80
CA LEU A 43 11.33 -9.28 -16.95
C LEU A 43 10.10 -8.91 -17.75
N ASN A 44 8.96 -9.46 -17.35
CA ASN A 44 7.65 -9.16 -17.94
C ASN A 44 7.03 -7.85 -17.42
N PHE A 45 7.73 -7.09 -16.58
CA PHE A 45 7.26 -5.84 -15.97
C PHE A 45 8.37 -4.81 -15.87
N ILE A 46 7.99 -3.54 -15.67
CA ILE A 46 8.93 -2.42 -15.54
C ILE A 46 8.86 -1.80 -14.14
N GLU A 47 9.81 -0.92 -13.80
CA GLU A 47 9.84 -0.20 -12.52
C GLU A 47 8.50 0.51 -12.18
N LYS A 48 7.80 1.00 -13.20
CA LYS A 48 6.47 1.61 -13.04
C LYS A 48 5.45 0.64 -12.45
N ASP A 49 5.53 -0.65 -12.81
CA ASP A 49 4.60 -1.67 -12.31
C ASP A 49 4.84 -1.94 -10.81
N VAL A 50 6.11 -1.96 -10.37
CA VAL A 50 6.49 -2.02 -8.94
C VAL A 50 5.94 -0.81 -8.19
N ARG A 51 6.12 0.41 -8.73
CA ARG A 51 5.57 1.64 -8.11
C ARG A 51 4.04 1.60 -8.01
N ASN A 52 3.37 1.15 -9.07
CA ASN A 52 1.92 1.05 -9.09
C ASN A 52 1.42 0.06 -8.04
N TYR A 53 2.08 -1.08 -7.90
CA TYR A 53 1.73 -2.09 -6.90
C TYR A 53 1.92 -1.58 -5.46
N ILE A 54 3.06 -0.94 -5.16
CA ILE A 54 3.30 -0.35 -3.82
C ILE A 54 2.22 0.67 -3.46
N THR A 55 1.90 1.59 -4.38
CA THR A 55 0.88 2.60 -4.11
C THR A 55 -0.49 1.97 -3.95
N ARG A 56 -0.89 1.04 -4.82
CA ARG A 56 -2.27 0.54 -4.89
C ARG A 56 -2.62 -0.60 -3.96
N GLU A 57 -1.68 -1.49 -3.71
CA GLU A 57 -1.94 -2.75 -3.02
C GLU A 57 -1.27 -2.75 -1.64
N VAL A 58 -0.08 -2.17 -1.51
CA VAL A 58 0.65 -2.18 -0.23
C VAL A 58 0.19 -1.02 0.67
N ARG A 59 0.37 0.22 0.20
CA ARG A 59 0.07 1.41 1.03
C ARG A 59 -1.42 1.63 1.25
N ASN A 60 -2.23 1.41 0.21
CA ASN A 60 -3.68 1.59 0.29
C ASN A 60 -4.36 0.60 1.26
N VAL A 61 -3.87 -0.65 1.34
CA VAL A 61 -4.39 -1.64 2.30
C VAL A 61 -3.97 -1.27 3.71
N SER A 62 -2.70 -0.92 3.91
CA SER A 62 -2.18 -0.47 5.21
C SER A 62 -2.94 0.76 5.74
N GLN A 63 -3.20 1.77 4.90
CA GLN A 63 -3.94 2.97 5.32
C GLN A 63 -5.38 2.64 5.74
N LEU A 64 -6.03 1.69 5.09
CA LEU A 64 -7.39 1.27 5.44
C LEU A 64 -7.42 0.52 6.78
N GLU A 65 -6.42 -0.32 7.06
CA GLU A 65 -6.29 -1.00 8.35
C GLU A 65 -6.01 0.01 9.48
N ASP A 66 -5.11 0.96 9.24
CA ASP A 66 -4.82 2.04 10.19
C ASP A 66 -6.06 2.88 10.49
N ALA A 67 -6.87 3.20 9.48
CA ALA A 67 -8.13 3.93 9.64
C ALA A 67 -9.11 3.21 10.56
N LYS A 68 -9.25 1.88 10.41
CA LYS A 68 -10.12 1.06 11.25
C LYS A 68 -9.62 0.98 12.69
N GLU A 69 -8.31 0.89 12.90
CA GLU A 69 -7.76 0.85 14.25
C GLU A 69 -7.94 2.21 14.95
N PHE A 70 -7.79 3.30 14.21
CA PHE A 70 -8.06 4.64 14.70
C PHE A 70 -9.54 4.86 15.04
N GLU A 71 -10.47 4.36 14.22
CA GLU A 71 -11.91 4.38 14.52
C GLU A 71 -12.24 3.66 15.83
N LYS A 72 -11.68 2.45 16.05
CA LYS A 72 -11.85 1.71 17.32
C LYS A 72 -11.36 2.53 18.51
N TYR A 73 -10.26 3.26 18.36
CA TYR A 73 -9.73 4.11 19.42
C TYR A 73 -10.68 5.27 19.75
N LEU A 74 -11.25 5.93 18.75
CA LEU A 74 -12.25 6.99 18.95
C LEU A 74 -13.52 6.46 19.64
N LEU A 75 -13.98 5.27 19.27
CA LEU A 75 -15.10 4.61 19.95
C LEU A 75 -14.80 4.37 21.44
N ARG A 76 -13.59 3.88 21.76
CA ARG A 76 -13.15 3.71 23.17
C ARG A 76 -13.09 5.03 23.93
N MET A 77 -12.77 6.14 23.27
CA MET A 77 -12.83 7.47 23.92
C MET A 77 -14.27 7.87 24.24
N LYS A 78 -15.20 7.65 23.29
CA LYS A 78 -16.62 7.97 23.45
C LYS A 78 -17.26 7.17 24.59
N GLU A 79 -16.88 5.90 24.75
CA GLU A 79 -17.33 5.07 25.87
C GLU A 79 -16.90 5.63 27.23
N LYS A 80 -15.67 6.17 27.32
CA LYS A 80 -15.13 6.74 28.55
C LYS A 80 -15.67 8.13 28.86
N ASN A 81 -16.02 8.89 27.83
CA ASN A 81 -16.53 10.25 27.96
C ASN A 81 -17.76 10.42 27.05
N PRO A 82 -18.99 10.34 27.58
CA PRO A 82 -20.21 10.54 26.81
C PRO A 82 -20.32 11.90 26.12
N ASN A 83 -19.55 12.90 26.56
CA ASN A 83 -19.48 14.22 25.95
C ASN A 83 -18.47 14.29 24.78
N PHE A 84 -17.78 13.20 24.46
CA PHE A 84 -16.86 13.11 23.33
C PHE A 84 -17.65 12.80 22.05
N PHE A 85 -17.64 13.75 21.12
CA PHE A 85 -18.29 13.62 19.81
C PHE A 85 -17.22 13.65 18.71
N PHE A 86 -17.42 12.82 17.69
CA PHE A 86 -16.59 12.80 16.51
C PHE A 86 -17.42 12.33 15.31
N GLU A 87 -17.05 12.80 14.13
CA GLU A 87 -17.52 12.28 12.85
C GLU A 87 -16.31 11.86 12.02
N LEU A 88 -16.33 10.63 11.51
CA LEU A 88 -15.27 10.04 10.70
C LEU A 88 -15.80 9.76 9.29
N GLU A 89 -15.22 10.42 8.29
CA GLU A 89 -15.56 10.23 6.88
C GLU A 89 -14.34 9.67 6.13
N LEU A 90 -14.48 8.48 5.57
CA LEU A 90 -13.47 7.88 4.70
C LEU A 90 -13.82 8.18 3.24
N LYS A 91 -12.94 8.91 2.56
CA LYS A 91 -13.14 9.28 1.15
C LYS A 91 -12.67 8.19 0.20
N VAL A 92 -13.09 8.29 -1.06
CA VAL A 92 -12.74 7.36 -2.14
C VAL A 92 -11.23 7.32 -2.42
N ASP A 93 -10.52 8.41 -2.18
CA ASP A 93 -9.06 8.48 -2.25
C ASP A 93 -8.35 7.97 -0.99
N GLN A 94 -9.10 7.33 -0.08
CA GLN A 94 -8.64 6.79 1.20
C GLN A 94 -8.17 7.86 2.19
N SER A 95 -8.41 9.15 1.90
CA SER A 95 -8.20 10.20 2.89
C SER A 95 -9.27 10.12 3.99
N ILE A 96 -8.83 10.36 5.22
CA ILE A 96 -9.69 10.39 6.40
C ILE A 96 -9.97 11.86 6.74
N LYS A 97 -11.24 12.20 6.93
CA LYS A 97 -11.67 13.47 7.50
C LYS A 97 -12.29 13.21 8.87
N ILE A 98 -11.78 13.92 9.88
CA ILE A 98 -12.28 13.85 11.26
C ILE A 98 -12.78 15.24 11.64
N THR A 99 -13.98 15.30 12.20
CA THR A 99 -14.55 16.51 12.81
C THR A 99 -14.79 16.23 14.28
N PHE A 100 -14.43 17.19 15.15
CA PHE A 100 -14.63 17.15 16.60
C PHE A 100 -15.69 18.17 17.01
#